data_AF-A0A922ZUB0-F1
#
_entry.id   AF-A0A922ZUB0-F1
#
_cell.length_a   1.000
_cell.length_b   1.000
_cell.length_c   1.000
_cell.angle_alpha   90.00
_cell.angle_beta   90.00
_cell.angle_gamma   90.00
#
_symmetry.space_group_name_H-M   'P 1'
#
loop_
_entity.id
_entity.type
_entity.pdbx_description
1 polymer ?
#
loop_
_entity_poly.entity_id
_entity_poly.type
_entity_poly.pdbx_seq_one_letter_code
_entity_poly.pdbx_strand_id
1 'polypeptide(L)' 'MTRTFSPTPADVQRNWVVIDATDVVLGRLASHAAVLLRGKHKPTFAQHM' A
#
# COMPACT_ATOMS: atom_id res chain seq x y z
N MET A 1 -4.14 -29.20 -1.14
CA MET A 1 -3.94 -27.90 -0.47
C MET A 1 -3.61 -26.86 -1.53
N THR A 2 -4.37 -25.78 -1.61
CA THR A 2 -4.08 -24.66 -2.53
C THR A 2 -2.94 -23.84 -1.95
N ARG A 3 -1.90 -23.57 -2.75
CA ARG A 3 -0.76 -22.74 -2.32
C ARG A 3 -1.14 -21.26 -2.45
N THR A 4 -1.07 -20.54 -1.33
CA THR A 4 -1.21 -19.08 -1.28
C THR A 4 0.17 -18.45 -1.15
N PHE A 5 0.44 -17.42 -1.95
CA PHE A 5 1.69 -16.68 -1.85
C PHE A 5 1.78 -15.94 -0.52
N SER A 6 2.91 -16.03 0.17
CA SER A 6 3.24 -15.25 1.36
C SER A 6 4.56 -14.53 1.09
N PRO A 7 4.58 -13.19 1.00
CA PRO A 7 5.79 -12.45 0.68
C PRO A 7 6.78 -12.50 1.85
N THR A 8 8.06 -12.37 1.52
CA THR A 8 9.17 -12.19 2.46
C THR A 8 9.73 -10.77 2.36
N PRO A 9 10.56 -10.30 3.30
CA PRO A 9 11.10 -8.94 3.25
C PRO A 9 11.88 -8.64 1.96
N ALA A 10 12.51 -9.66 1.36
CA ALA A 10 13.22 -9.54 0.09
C ALA A 10 12.29 -9.29 -1.12
N ASP A 11 11.03 -9.73 -1.04
CA ASP A 11 10.04 -9.54 -2.09
C ASP A 11 9.43 -8.14 -2.09
N VAL A 12 9.61 -7.37 -1.00
CA VAL A 12 8.98 -6.07 -0.80
C VAL A 12 9.80 -4.96 -1.47
N GLN A 13 9.34 -4.51 -2.63
CA GLN A 13 9.86 -3.30 -3.27
C GLN A 13 9.08 -2.05 -2.82
N ARG A 14 9.81 -1.04 -2.32
CA ARG A 14 9.27 0.23 -1.84
C ARG A 14 9.66 1.34 -2.81
N ASN A 15 8.66 2.12 -3.22
CA ASN A 15 8.84 3.23 -4.14
C ASN A 15 8.46 4.53 -3.46
N TRP A 16 9.12 5.61 -3.85
CA TRP A 16 8.73 6.96 -3.48
C TRP A 16 7.51 7.40 -4.29
N VAL A 17 6.64 8.16 -3.65
CA VAL A 17 5.41 8.68 -4.26
C VAL A 17 5.24 10.14 -3.86
N VAL A 18 4.76 10.95 -4.80
CA VAL A 18 4.40 12.35 -4.58
C VAL A 18 2.89 12.47 -4.81
N ILE A 19 2.19 13.15 -3.89
CA ILE A 19 0.75 13.36 -3.97
C ILE A 19 0.50 14.86 -3.95
N ASP A 20 -0.13 15.37 -5.00
CA ASP A 20 -0.67 16.74 -5.01
C ASP A 20 -1.96 16.77 -4.19
N ALA A 21 -2.03 17.73 -3.27
CA ALA A 21 -3.12 17.89 -2.32
C ALA A 21 -4.06 19.07 -2.68
N THR A 22 -3.80 19.76 -3.79
CA THR A 22 -4.58 20.94 -4.23
C THR A 22 -6.06 20.58 -4.40
N ASP A 23 -6.93 21.37 -3.78
CA ASP A 23 -8.40 21.22 -3.82
C ASP A 23 -8.95 19.86 -3.36
N VAL A 24 -8.18 19.10 -2.57
CA VAL A 24 -8.62 17.82 -2.01
C VAL A 24 -8.99 17.95 -0.53
N VAL A 25 -10.16 17.40 -0.17
CA VAL A 25 -10.57 17.29 1.24
C VAL A 25 -9.59 16.40 2.00
N LEU A 26 -9.06 16.91 3.12
CA LEU A 26 -8.06 16.26 3.96
C LEU A 26 -8.37 14.78 4.24
N GLY A 27 -9.60 14.46 4.66
CA GLY A 27 -9.99 13.09 4.99
C GLY A 27 -9.90 12.12 3.81
N ARG A 28 -10.22 12.58 2.59
CA ARG A 28 -10.12 11.76 1.37
C ARG A 28 -8.66 11.53 1.00
N LEU A 29 -7.84 12.59 1.07
CA LEU A 29 -6.40 12.50 0.83
C LEU A 29 -5.74 11.52 1.81
N ALA A 30 -5.99 11.68 3.11
CA ALA A 30 -5.43 10.85 4.17
C ALA A 30 -5.83 9.37 4.01
N SER A 31 -7.09 9.11 3.65
CA SER A 31 -7.58 7.75 3.42
C SER A 31 -6.84 7.06 2.27
N HIS A 32 -6.62 7.76 1.15
CA HIS A 32 -5.85 7.23 0.03
C HIS A 32 -4.37 7.05 0.36
N ALA A 33 -3.74 8.03 1.01
CA ALA A 33 -2.34 7.91 1.45
C ALA A 33 -2.14 6.70 2.38
N ALA A 34 -3.07 6.44 3.30
CA ALA A 34 -3.01 5.29 4.21
C ALA A 34 -3.13 3.93 3.49
N VAL A 35 -3.80 3.86 2.34
CA VAL A 35 -3.85 2.64 1.50
C VAL A 35 -2.51 2.42 0.78
N LEU A 36 -1.88 3.49 0.30
CA LEU A 36 -0.56 3.43 -0.34
C LEU A 36 0.52 3.00 0.67
N LEU A 37 0.59 3.65 1.83
CA LEU A 37 1.59 3.36 2.87
C LEU A 37 1.48 1.94 3.41
N ARG A 38 0.26 1.43 3.61
CA ARG A 38 0.05 0.04 4.04
C ARG A 38 0.23 -1.00 2.94
N GLY A 39 0.41 -0.58 1.68
CA GLY A 39 0.51 -1.49 0.55
C GLY A 39 -0.77 -2.27 0.23
N LYS A 40 -1.93 -1.89 0.79
CA LYS A 40 -3.22 -2.59 0.60
C LYS A 40 -3.71 -2.61 -0.86
N HIS A 41 -3.15 -1.77 -1.70
CA HIS A 41 -3.41 -1.72 -3.14
C HIS A 41 -2.63 -2.79 -3.93
N LYS A 42 -1.63 -3.44 -3.34
CA LYS A 42 -0.80 -4.45 -4.03
C LYS A 42 -1.46 -5.83 -3.93
N PRO A 43 -1.43 -6.64 -5.01
CA PRO A 43 -1.95 -8.01 -4.99
C PRO A 43 -1.13 -8.94 -4.08
N THR A 44 0.08 -8.54 -3.73
CA THR A 44 0.98 -9.25 -2.81
C THR A 44 0.82 -8.82 -1.35
N PHE A 45 -0.23 -8.09 -0.99
CA PHE A 45 -0.44 -7.63 0.39
C PHE A 45 -0.57 -8.81 1.37
N ALA A 46 0.17 -8.72 2.48
CA ALA A 46 0.05 -9.63 3.62
C ALA A 46 0.01 -8.82 4.92
N GLN A 47 -0.91 -9.13 5.83
CA GLN A 47 -1.14 -8.33 7.05
C GLN A 47 0.02 -8.32 8.06
N HIS A 48 0.87 -9.35 8.03
CA HIS A 48 1.99 -9.52 8.97
C HIS A 48 3.32 -8.94 8.46
N MET A 49 3.28 -8.35 7.26
CA MET A 49 4.45 -7.87 6.51
C MET A 49 4.51 -6.35 6.44
#